data_AF-A0A8X6P3K0-F1
#
_entry.id   AF-A0A8X6P3K0-F1
#
_cell.length_a   1.000
_cell.length_b   1.000
_cell.length_c   1.000
_cell.angle_alpha   90.00
_cell.angle_beta   90.00
_cell.angle_gamma   90.00
#
_symmetry.space_group_name_H-M   'P 1'
#
loop_
_entity.id
_entity.type
_entity.pdbx_description
1 polymer ?
#
loop_
_entity_poly.entity_id
_entity_poly.type
_entity_poly.pdbx_seq_one_letter_code
_entity_poly.pdbx_strand_id
1 'polypeptide(L)'
;DGKFNPPSCGPFHVCCNTPETSTVKPYQHRCGVRNPSGINSRILSPSNEGEADFGEWPWQAAILKTEGKVNIFQCGGVLIDKYHVMTVAHCVYHLYKYTSI
;
A
#
# COMPACT_ATOMS: atom_id res chain seq x y z
N ASP A 1 -30.07 10.58 -9.40
CA ASP A 1 -29.80 10.92 -7.98
C ASP A 1 -29.70 9.66 -7.10
N GLY A 2 -28.84 8.72 -7.48
CA GLY A 2 -28.73 7.39 -6.88
C GLY A 2 -27.57 7.28 -5.90
N LYS A 3 -27.73 7.84 -4.69
CA LYS A 3 -26.80 7.59 -3.58
C LYS A 3 -26.98 6.14 -3.13
N PHE A 4 -26.07 5.25 -3.52
CA PHE A 4 -26.01 3.89 -2.99
C PHE A 4 -25.68 3.96 -1.50
N ASN A 5 -26.67 3.65 -0.64
CA ASN A 5 -26.45 3.41 0.78
C ASN A 5 -26.25 1.91 0.96
N PRO A 6 -25.01 1.43 1.24
CA PRO A 6 -24.83 0.02 1.58
C PRO A 6 -25.66 -0.33 2.83
N PRO A 7 -26.31 -1.51 2.86
CA PRO A 7 -27.26 -1.88 3.92
C PRO A 7 -26.60 -2.04 5.30
N SER A 8 -25.27 -2.14 5.37
CA SER A 8 -24.51 -2.13 6.61
C SER A 8 -23.06 -1.73 6.37
N CYS A 9 -22.43 -1.11 7.38
CA CYS A 9 -21.00 -0.87 7.38
C CYS A 9 -20.27 -2.21 7.61
N GLY A 10 -19.53 -2.69 6.61
CA GLY A 10 -18.72 -3.91 6.71
C GLY A 10 -17.51 -3.74 7.65
N PRO A 11 -16.69 -4.80 7.84
CA PRO A 11 -15.60 -4.83 8.82
C PRO A 11 -14.54 -3.72 8.71
N PHE A 12 -14.44 -3.03 7.56
CA PHE A 12 -13.51 -1.92 7.32
C PHE A 12 -14.21 -0.60 6.97
N HIS A 13 -15.50 -0.46 7.28
CA HIS A 13 -16.27 0.76 7.03
C HIS A 13 -16.64 1.48 8.33
N VAL A 14 -16.72 2.80 8.28
CA VAL A 14 -17.32 3.63 9.32
C VAL A 14 -18.56 4.30 8.74
N CYS A 15 -19.68 4.24 9.47
CA CYS A 15 -20.89 4.93 9.06
C CYS A 15 -20.74 6.42 9.35
N CYS A 16 -20.66 7.25 8.30
CA CYS A 16 -20.54 8.70 8.41
C CYS A 16 -21.54 9.41 7.48
N ASN A 17 -21.92 10.63 7.85
CA ASN A 17 -22.68 11.52 6.98
C ASN A 17 -21.79 11.98 5.81
N THR A 18 -22.41 12.25 4.65
CA THR A 18 -21.67 12.72 3.47
C THR A 18 -20.99 14.05 3.82
N PRO A 19 -19.66 14.17 3.72
CA PRO A 19 -18.99 15.42 4.06
C PRO A 19 -19.34 16.50 3.04
N GLU A 20 -19.71 17.69 3.53
CA GLU A 20 -20.10 18.84 2.69
C GLU A 20 -18.91 19.52 2.01
N THR A 21 -17.66 19.22 2.39
CA THR A 21 -16.48 19.85 1.82
C THR A 21 -15.25 18.94 1.92
N SER A 22 -14.56 18.74 0.79
CA SER A 22 -13.28 18.04 0.72
C SER A 22 -12.14 19.05 0.82
N THR A 23 -11.37 19.01 1.92
CA THR A 23 -10.18 19.84 2.09
C THR A 23 -8.95 19.12 1.52
N VAL A 24 -8.87 19.04 0.18
CA VAL A 24 -7.68 18.46 -0.47
C VAL A 24 -6.53 19.45 -0.34
N LYS A 25 -5.64 19.22 0.62
CA LYS A 25 -4.34 19.91 0.65
C LYS A 25 -3.45 19.34 -0.46
N PRO A 26 -2.68 20.18 -1.19
CA PRO A 26 -1.73 19.69 -2.18
C PRO A 26 -0.67 18.81 -1.50
N TYR A 27 -0.46 17.61 -2.04
CA TYR A 27 0.53 16.67 -1.54
C TYR A 27 1.94 17.23 -1.75
N GLN A 28 2.73 17.32 -0.68
CA GLN A 28 4.14 17.68 -0.77
C GLN A 28 5.00 16.42 -0.80
N HIS A 29 5.79 16.26 -1.86
CA HIS A 29 6.72 15.14 -2.02
C HIS A 29 7.84 15.21 -0.96
N ARG A 30 7.94 14.19 -0.11
CA ARG A 30 9.01 14.00 0.87
C ARG A 30 9.42 12.52 0.89
N CYS A 31 10.70 12.23 1.06
CA CYS A 31 11.24 10.87 1.16
C CYS A 31 11.63 10.53 2.60
N GLY A 32 11.71 9.24 2.93
CA GLY A 32 12.23 8.77 4.23
C GLY A 32 11.39 9.09 5.47
N VAL A 33 10.13 9.52 5.29
CA VAL A 33 9.21 9.82 6.41
C VAL A 33 8.48 8.56 6.89
N ARG A 34 8.89 8.01 8.04
CA ARG A 34 8.23 6.88 8.71
C ARG A 34 6.98 7.34 9.46
N ASN A 35 5.95 6.50 9.53
CA ASN A 35 4.77 6.71 10.38
C ASN A 35 4.84 5.80 11.62
N PRO A 36 5.50 6.23 12.72
CA PRO A 36 5.85 5.36 13.86
C PRO A 36 4.68 4.75 14.62
N SER A 37 3.44 5.16 14.33
CA SER A 37 2.20 4.64 14.93
C SER A 37 1.18 4.21 13.86
N GLY A 38 1.65 3.98 12.64
CA GLY A 38 0.81 3.75 11.46
C GLY A 38 -0.01 4.96 11.03
N ILE A 39 -0.77 4.79 9.94
CA ILE A 39 -1.67 5.83 9.38
C ILE A 39 -3.14 5.65 9.73
N ASN A 40 -3.52 4.45 10.20
CA ASN A 40 -4.90 4.07 10.49
C ASN A 40 -5.08 3.67 11.96
N SER A 41 -4.38 4.32 12.90
CA SER A 41 -4.35 3.95 14.32
C SER A 41 -5.73 4.04 14.99
N ARG A 42 -6.60 3.05 14.75
CA ARG A 42 -7.68 2.71 15.65
C ARG A 42 -7.00 1.90 16.75
N ILE A 43 -7.06 2.40 17.98
CA ILE A 43 -6.40 1.94 19.23
C ILE A 43 -6.64 0.44 19.57
N LEU A 44 -7.28 -0.35 18.70
CA LEU A 44 -7.80 -1.69 18.99
C LEU A 44 -6.99 -2.86 18.42
N SER A 45 -5.83 -2.64 17.82
CA SER A 45 -4.95 -3.75 17.45
C SER A 45 -3.51 -3.35 17.75
N PRO A 46 -3.01 -3.64 18.96
CA PRO A 46 -1.58 -3.62 19.21
C PRO A 46 -0.93 -4.50 18.15
N SER A 47 0.02 -3.97 17.38
CA SER A 47 0.93 -4.80 16.60
C SER A 47 1.63 -5.74 17.58
N ASN A 48 1.77 -7.02 17.19
CA ASN A 48 2.58 -7.93 17.98
C ASN A 48 4.05 -7.45 17.95
N GLU A 49 4.84 -7.84 18.94
CA GLU A 49 6.27 -7.53 18.95
C GLU A 49 6.94 -7.98 17.64
N GLY A 50 7.54 -7.04 16.91
CA GLY A 50 8.21 -7.30 15.62
C GLY A 50 7.33 -7.10 14.38
N GLU A 51 6.06 -6.76 14.52
CA GLU A 51 5.20 -6.37 13.39
C GLU A 51 5.23 -4.86 13.15
N ALA A 52 5.22 -4.45 11.88
CA ALA A 52 5.09 -3.05 11.51
C ALA A 52 3.62 -2.63 11.50
N ASP A 53 3.33 -1.41 11.94
CA ASP A 53 2.00 -0.83 11.86
C ASP A 53 1.59 -0.56 10.41
N PHE A 54 0.28 -0.49 10.17
CA PHE A 54 -0.24 -0.19 8.85
C PHE A 54 0.26 1.17 8.33
N GLY A 55 1.00 1.14 7.22
CA GLY A 55 1.59 2.32 6.61
C GLY A 55 2.81 2.88 7.36
N GLU A 56 3.41 2.13 8.30
CA GLU A 56 4.59 2.57 9.04
C GLU A 56 5.79 2.87 8.14
N TRP A 57 6.00 2.04 7.13
CA TRP A 57 7.07 2.13 6.14
C TRP A 57 6.49 2.38 4.74
N PRO A 58 6.13 3.61 4.37
CA PRO A 58 5.39 3.90 3.13
C PRO A 58 6.11 3.51 1.83
N TRP A 59 7.43 3.33 1.88
CA TRP A 59 8.24 2.94 0.73
C TRP A 59 8.37 1.43 0.54
N GLN A 60 7.86 0.61 1.46
CA GLN A 60 7.93 -0.85 1.32
C GLN A 60 7.08 -1.32 0.14
N ALA A 61 7.70 -2.01 -0.81
CA ALA A 61 7.03 -2.59 -1.97
C ALA A 61 7.17 -4.11 -2.00
N ALA A 62 6.15 -4.79 -2.51
CA ALA A 62 6.19 -6.22 -2.81
C ALA A 62 6.28 -6.43 -4.32
N ILE A 63 7.26 -7.21 -4.75
CA ILE A 63 7.40 -7.66 -6.14
C ILE A 63 6.72 -9.02 -6.24
N LEU A 64 5.69 -9.08 -7.07
CA LEU A 64 4.87 -10.28 -7.24
C LEU A 64 5.05 -10.86 -8.64
N LYS A 65 5.08 -12.18 -8.73
CA LYS A 65 5.05 -12.93 -9.98
C LYS A 65 3.66 -13.50 -10.20
N THR A 66 3.08 -13.28 -11.37
CA THR A 66 1.79 -13.87 -11.73
C THR A 66 1.99 -15.30 -12.21
N GLU A 67 1.34 -16.25 -11.54
CA GLU A 67 1.27 -17.66 -11.94
C GLU A 67 -0.19 -18.05 -12.13
N GLY A 68 -0.62 -18.18 -13.39
CA GLY A 68 -2.02 -18.39 -13.75
C GLY A 68 -2.89 -17.22 -13.31
N LYS A 69 -3.76 -17.44 -12.32
CA LYS A 69 -4.66 -16.42 -11.74
C LYS A 69 -4.20 -15.90 -10.38
N VAL A 70 -3.03 -16.32 -9.90
CA VAL A 70 -2.53 -16.01 -8.56
C VAL A 70 -1.28 -15.14 -8.67
N ASN A 71 -1.14 -14.16 -7.77
CA ASN A 71 0.09 -13.40 -7.61
C ASN A 71 0.88 -13.96 -6.43
N ILE A 72 2.09 -14.43 -6.69
CA ILE A 72 2.97 -15.05 -5.70
C ILE A 72 4.07 -14.05 -5.33
N PHE A 73 4.38 -13.94 -4.04
CA PHE A 73 5.48 -13.11 -3.55
C PHE A 73 6.82 -13.62 -4.10
N GLN A 74 7.57 -12.74 -4.75
CA GLN A 74 8.90 -13.04 -5.26
C GLN A 74 9.98 -12.40 -4.41
N CYS A 75 9.87 -11.09 -4.16
CA CYS A 75 10.87 -10.29 -3.46
C CYS A 75 10.28 -9.02 -2.85
N GLY A 76 11.06 -8.35 -2.00
CA GLY A 76 10.80 -6.97 -1.59
C GLY A 76 11.38 -5.93 -2.56
N GLY A 77 10.97 -4.68 -2.36
CA GLY A 77 11.52 -3.50 -3.02
C GLY A 77 11.28 -2.23 -2.22
N VAL A 78 11.92 -1.15 -2.65
CA VAL A 78 11.82 0.18 -2.01
C VAL A 78 11.42 1.21 -3.05
N LEU A 79 10.30 1.91 -2.83
CA LEU A 79 9.91 3.05 -3.66
C LEU A 79 10.88 4.22 -3.42
N ILE A 80 11.62 4.61 -4.45
CA ILE A 80 12.64 5.68 -4.37
C ILE A 80 12.15 7.00 -4.96
N ASP A 81 11.18 6.97 -5.88
CA ASP A 81 10.46 8.14 -6.37
C ASP A 81 9.05 7.76 -6.87
N LYS A 82 8.37 8.67 -7.57
CA LYS A 82 6.99 8.47 -8.06
C LYS A 82 6.81 7.32 -9.05
N TYR A 83 7.86 6.84 -9.71
CA TYR A 83 7.78 5.81 -10.76
C TYR A 83 8.79 4.68 -10.61
N HIS A 84 9.75 4.78 -9.70
CA HIS A 84 10.84 3.82 -9.59
C HIS A 84 10.82 3.08 -8.25
N VAL A 85 10.92 1.75 -8.34
CA VAL A 85 11.13 0.83 -7.21
C VAL A 85 12.52 0.22 -7.36
N MET A 86 13.35 0.36 -6.32
CA MET A 86 14.66 -0.26 -6.23
C MET A 86 14.54 -1.66 -5.63
N THR A 87 15.29 -2.62 -6.18
CA THR A 87 15.37 -4.01 -5.70
C THR A 87 16.72 -4.61 -6.07
N VAL A 88 16.95 -5.89 -5.74
CA VAL A 88 18.16 -6.62 -6.11
C VAL A 88 18.03 -7.27 -7.49
N ALA A 89 19.11 -7.30 -8.26
CA ALA A 89 19.08 -7.73 -9.66
C ALA A 89 18.50 -9.14 -9.86
N HIS A 90 18.83 -10.09 -8.99
CA HIS A 90 18.36 -11.48 -9.12
C HIS A 90 16.85 -11.63 -8.90
N CYS A 91 16.18 -10.66 -8.27
CA CYS A 91 14.71 -10.66 -8.13
C CYS A 91 13.98 -10.43 -9.45
N VAL A 92 14.65 -9.80 -10.43
CA VAL A 92 14.05 -9.40 -11.71
C VAL A 92 14.77 -9.99 -12.93
N TYR A 93 15.93 -10.62 -12.75
CA TYR A 93 16.74 -11.19 -13.82
C TYR A 93 15.95 -12.16 -14.73
N HIS A 94 15.07 -12.97 -14.15
CA HIS A 94 14.24 -13.91 -14.91
C HIS A 94 13.12 -13.25 -15.73
N LEU A 95 12.74 -12.01 -15.43
CA LEU A 95 11.76 -11.26 -16.23
C LEU A 95 12.32 -10.92 -17.62
N TYR A 96 13.62 -10.61 -17.71
CA TYR A 96 14.28 -10.23 -18.95
C TYR A 96 14.62 -11.42 -19.86
N LYS A 97 14.58 -12.67 -19.37
CA LYS A 97 14.82 -13.85 -20.23
C LYS A 97 13.69 -14.13 -21.22
N TYR A 98 12.52 -13.53 -21.04
CA TYR A 98 11.36 -13.68 -21.95
C TYR A 98 11.14 -12.48 -22.87
N THR A 99 11.95 -11.43 -22.75
CA THR A 99 11.94 -10.30 -23.69
C THR A 99 13.20 -10.39 -24.54
N SER A 100 13.16 -11.24 -25.55
CA SER A 100 14.05 -11.07 -26.70
C SER A 100 13.70 -9.73 -27.34
N ILE A 101 14.61 -8.76 -27.25
CA ILE A 101 14.70 -7.67 -28.23
C ILE A 101 15.29 -8.25 -29.51
#